data_AF-A0A9W6ZZ61-F1
#
_entry.id   AF-A0A9W6ZZ61-F1
#
_cell.length_a   1.000
_cell.length_b   1.000
_cell.length_c   1.000
_cell.angle_alpha   90.00
_cell.angle_beta   90.00
_cell.angle_gamma   90.00
#
_symmetry.space_group_name_H-M   'P 1'
#
loop_
_entity.id
_entity.type
_entity.pdbx_description
1 polymer ?
#
loop_
_entity_poly.entity_id
_entity_poly.type
_entity_poly.pdbx_seq_one_letter_code
_entity_poly.pdbx_strand_id
1 'polypeptide(L)'
;MNSRRNNAETYWSKKVSPIFAPLLASVSIVRSPVSVSPDGRVHPGSPPKKILYEKEAFKIDPETGDLVEADTDDSESFDLSSLLLPPVSSWSSFGVYVDSGLLDGWVKQPSPCCGAASVAGAVNGIRGRGRGGEGAIGHMDVLPVMADMLREQMEGKRGTVERMLGGVSVEPLVEKVKTELEGMGRTLGGKEKNGAKKGCPKKLLWEIVRRLGGIEKVTHPLKPSTGPFGNWGILGAVSRLSDADSSGWTFKASVIMGKKRAGKGKDPGYVGLSRKDGPALIEQQWCHLKGCAARGGSCLISHHKNHYALIFAWREYEARGEEGKRRECFTARKGQRPTEWVDFMELRETYLSWEGYKLMLVEGKKL
;
A
#
# COMPACT_ATOMS: atom_id res chain seq x y z
N MET A 1 40.40 -31.33 14.62
CA MET A 1 39.96 -30.00 14.13
C MET A 1 40.24 -29.91 12.64
N ASN A 2 39.25 -30.19 11.79
CA ASN A 2 39.40 -30.09 10.32
C ASN A 2 38.37 -29.07 9.80
N SER A 3 38.82 -27.84 9.52
CA SER A 3 37.97 -26.82 8.93
C SER A 3 37.75 -27.13 7.45
N ARG A 4 36.63 -27.77 7.11
CA ARG A 4 36.11 -27.77 5.73
C ARG A 4 35.61 -26.37 5.40
N ARG A 5 36.52 -25.47 5.00
CA ARG A 5 36.15 -24.31 4.18
C ARG A 5 35.72 -24.85 2.83
N ASN A 6 34.42 -25.06 2.66
CA ASN A 6 33.86 -25.24 1.32
C ASN A 6 34.16 -23.96 0.54
N ASN A 7 35.03 -24.08 -0.47
CA ASN A 7 35.35 -22.97 -1.37
C ASN A 7 34.04 -22.46 -1.98
N ALA A 8 33.81 -21.15 -1.94
CA ALA A 8 32.57 -20.52 -2.41
C ALA A 8 32.26 -20.94 -3.85
N GLU A 9 33.30 -21.08 -4.70
CA GLU A 9 33.18 -21.60 -6.06
C GLU A 9 32.49 -22.96 -6.15
N THR A 10 32.83 -23.90 -5.26
CA THR A 10 32.26 -25.27 -5.27
C THR A 10 30.81 -25.29 -4.79
N TYR A 11 30.42 -24.34 -3.93
CA TYR A 11 29.03 -24.17 -3.51
C TYR A 11 28.16 -23.61 -4.64
N TRP A 12 28.68 -22.67 -5.42
CA TRP A 12 27.92 -21.97 -6.45
C TRP A 12 27.90 -22.73 -7.79
N SER A 13 29.00 -23.37 -8.22
CA SER A 13 29.04 -24.11 -9.50
C SER A 13 28.02 -25.25 -9.57
N LYS A 14 27.65 -25.83 -8.42
CA LYS A 14 26.68 -26.93 -8.33
C LYS A 14 25.22 -26.48 -8.20
N LYS A 15 24.93 -25.21 -7.96
CA LYS A 15 23.57 -24.74 -7.56
C LYS A 15 23.07 -23.49 -8.28
N VAL A 16 23.81 -22.96 -9.25
CA VAL A 16 23.46 -21.77 -10.00
C VAL A 16 22.92 -22.18 -11.37
N SER A 17 21.80 -21.57 -11.78
CA SER A 17 21.22 -21.79 -13.11
C SER A 17 22.28 -21.60 -14.20
N PRO A 18 22.28 -22.38 -15.29
CA PRO A 18 23.24 -22.24 -16.40
C PRO A 18 23.39 -20.81 -16.94
N ILE A 19 22.35 -19.97 -16.79
CA ILE A 19 22.36 -18.55 -17.15
C ILE A 19 23.43 -17.75 -16.37
N PHE A 20 23.69 -18.11 -15.11
CA PHE A 20 24.55 -17.36 -14.20
C PHE A 20 25.93 -17.98 -13.97
N ALA A 21 26.20 -19.18 -14.49
CA ALA A 21 27.52 -19.82 -14.38
C ALA A 21 28.62 -19.04 -15.14
N PRO A 22 28.40 -18.54 -16.38
CA PRO A 22 29.37 -17.67 -17.06
C PRO A 22 29.54 -16.31 -16.38
N LEU A 23 28.51 -15.86 -15.66
CA LEU A 23 28.47 -14.60 -14.92
C LEU A 23 29.31 -14.63 -13.64
N LEU A 24 29.21 -15.70 -12.87
CA LEU A 24 30.05 -15.85 -11.68
C LEU A 24 31.51 -16.12 -12.04
N ALA A 25 31.77 -16.73 -13.20
CA ALA A 25 33.13 -16.92 -13.72
C ALA A 25 33.80 -15.60 -14.18
N SER A 26 33.02 -14.61 -14.63
CA SER A 26 33.53 -13.30 -15.07
C SER A 26 33.69 -12.28 -13.94
N VAL A 27 33.06 -12.50 -12.78
CA VAL A 27 33.17 -11.63 -11.59
C VAL A 27 34.43 -11.94 -10.74
N SER A 28 35.17 -13.00 -11.05
CA SER A 28 36.34 -13.43 -10.26
C SER A 28 37.57 -12.50 -10.30
N ILE A 29 37.60 -11.42 -11.09
CA ILE A 29 38.78 -10.53 -11.14
C ILE A 29 38.38 -9.08 -11.41
N VAL A 30 37.80 -8.38 -10.43
CA VAL A 30 38.05 -6.93 -10.25
C VAL A 30 37.92 -6.60 -8.75
N ARG A 31 39.05 -6.47 -8.05
CA ARG A 31 39.08 -5.77 -6.76
C ARG A 31 39.29 -4.29 -7.07
N SER A 32 38.22 -3.51 -7.07
CA SER A 32 38.36 -2.04 -7.11
C SER A 32 38.73 -1.54 -5.71
N PRO A 33 39.68 -0.60 -5.59
CA PRO A 33 39.95 0.06 -4.32
C PRO A 33 38.78 0.97 -3.94
N VAL A 34 38.40 0.90 -2.67
CA VAL A 34 37.39 1.76 -2.06
C VAL A 34 37.97 3.16 -1.89
N SER A 35 37.43 4.15 -2.60
CA SER A 35 37.61 5.56 -2.27
C SER A 35 36.38 6.08 -1.52
N VAL A 36 36.61 6.65 -0.35
CA VAL A 36 35.58 7.29 0.49
C VAL A 36 35.61 8.78 0.17
N SER A 37 34.48 9.35 -0.24
CA SER A 37 34.32 10.82 -0.39
C SER A 37 33.81 11.44 0.93
N PRO A 38 34.23 12.65 1.32
CA PRO A 38 34.17 13.06 2.73
C PRO A 38 32.91 13.80 3.22
N ASP A 39 31.86 14.06 2.43
CA ASP A 39 30.86 15.05 2.88
C ASP A 39 29.36 14.74 2.69
N GLY A 40 28.96 13.65 2.05
CA GLY A 40 27.71 12.89 2.33
C GLY A 40 26.38 13.64 2.60
N ARG A 41 26.21 14.91 2.22
CA ARG A 41 25.02 15.70 2.52
C ARG A 41 24.29 16.04 1.24
N VAL A 42 23.08 15.48 1.11
CA VAL A 42 22.11 15.88 0.10
C VAL A 42 21.29 17.03 0.68
N HIS A 43 21.41 18.21 0.09
CA HIS A 43 20.50 19.32 0.38
C HIS A 43 19.14 19.08 -0.30
N PRO A 44 18.00 19.43 0.33
CA PRO A 44 16.69 19.29 -0.30
C PRO A 44 16.61 20.22 -1.51
N GLY A 45 16.60 19.63 -2.71
CA GLY A 45 16.34 20.34 -3.95
C GLY A 45 14.95 20.96 -3.93
N SER A 46 14.84 22.15 -4.51
CA SER A 46 13.57 22.85 -4.72
C SER A 46 12.52 21.94 -5.37
N PRO A 47 11.23 22.08 -5.04
CA PRO A 47 10.19 21.21 -5.57
C PRO A 47 10.18 21.25 -7.10
N PRO A 48 10.04 20.10 -7.79
CA PRO A 48 9.91 20.09 -9.23
C PRO A 48 8.68 20.94 -9.63
N LYS A 49 8.86 21.75 -10.68
CA LYS A 49 7.78 22.51 -11.31
C LYS A 49 6.57 21.60 -11.51
N LYS A 50 5.39 22.05 -11.03
CA LYS A 50 4.08 21.41 -11.21
C LYS A 50 3.95 20.88 -12.65
N ILE A 51 4.12 19.57 -12.82
CA ILE A 51 3.65 18.89 -14.03
C ILE A 51 2.14 18.81 -13.83
N LEU A 52 1.42 19.78 -14.41
CA LEU A 52 -0.02 19.72 -14.52
C LEU A 52 -0.37 18.46 -15.31
N TYR A 53 -1.11 17.56 -14.69
CA TYR A 53 -1.78 16.48 -15.41
C TYR A 53 -2.85 17.13 -16.28
N GLU A 54 -2.62 17.18 -17.60
CA GLU A 54 -3.66 17.62 -18.53
C GLU A 54 -4.88 16.68 -18.44
N LYS A 55 -6.04 17.35 -18.48
CA LYS A 55 -7.39 16.84 -18.27
C LYS A 55 -7.76 15.74 -19.28
N GLU A 56 -7.63 14.48 -18.89
CA GLU A 56 -8.49 13.44 -19.44
C GLU A 56 -9.12 12.67 -18.28
N ALA A 57 -10.43 12.87 -18.11
CA ALA A 57 -11.28 12.30 -17.05
C ALA A 57 -11.38 10.77 -17.10
N PHE A 58 -10.86 10.15 -18.16
CA PHE A 58 -10.83 8.71 -18.34
C PHE A 58 -9.56 8.32 -19.08
N LYS A 59 -8.88 7.27 -18.61
CA LYS A 59 -7.83 6.58 -19.36
C LYS A 59 -8.33 5.18 -19.66
N ILE A 60 -8.27 4.78 -20.93
CA ILE A 60 -8.50 3.39 -21.30
C ILE A 60 -7.27 2.61 -20.82
N ASP A 61 -7.47 1.62 -19.95
CA ASP A 61 -6.42 0.69 -19.58
C ASP A 61 -5.99 -0.08 -20.85
N PRO A 62 -4.71 0.02 -21.28
CA PRO A 62 -4.27 -0.58 -22.53
C PRO A 62 -4.17 -2.12 -22.48
N GLU A 63 -4.24 -2.74 -21.30
CA GLU A 63 -4.24 -4.19 -21.12
C GLU A 63 -5.67 -4.76 -21.03
N THR A 64 -6.60 -4.05 -20.38
CA THR A 64 -7.98 -4.54 -20.16
C THR A 64 -9.03 -3.91 -21.06
N GLY A 65 -8.74 -2.74 -21.65
CA GLY A 65 -9.71 -1.94 -22.41
C GLY A 65 -10.70 -1.17 -21.53
N ASP A 66 -10.56 -1.21 -20.20
CA ASP A 66 -11.50 -0.57 -19.28
C ASP A 66 -11.29 0.95 -19.24
N LEU A 67 -12.38 1.72 -19.25
CA LEU A 67 -12.33 3.12 -18.84
C LEU A 67 -11.98 3.20 -17.35
N VAL A 68 -10.78 3.67 -17.03
CA VAL A 68 -10.37 4.07 -15.69
C VAL A 68 -10.68 5.55 -15.54
N GLU A 69 -11.71 5.85 -14.75
CA GLU A 69 -12.02 7.21 -14.32
C GLU A 69 -10.79 7.80 -13.61
N ALA A 70 -10.24 8.87 -14.20
CA ALA A 70 -9.25 9.70 -13.57
C ALA A 70 -10.00 10.88 -12.96
N ASP A 71 -9.94 11.01 -11.63
CA ASP A 71 -10.66 12.06 -10.89
C ASP A 71 -10.39 13.45 -11.52
N THR A 72 -11.43 14.17 -11.96
CA THR A 72 -11.30 15.54 -12.52
C THR A 72 -10.97 16.55 -11.43
N ASP A 73 -10.37 17.70 -11.78
CA ASP A 73 -9.97 18.75 -10.82
C ASP A 73 -11.11 19.50 -10.11
N ASP A 74 -12.35 19.19 -10.43
CA ASP A 74 -13.50 19.96 -9.98
C ASP A 74 -13.72 19.85 -8.46
N SER A 75 -14.12 20.97 -7.86
CA SER A 75 -14.66 21.01 -6.50
C SER A 75 -16.05 20.42 -6.54
N GLU A 76 -16.23 19.26 -5.92
CA GLU A 76 -17.50 18.56 -5.95
C GLU A 76 -18.16 18.66 -4.58
N SER A 77 -19.32 19.28 -4.52
CA SER A 77 -20.17 19.29 -3.33
C SER A 77 -20.92 17.96 -3.25
N PHE A 78 -20.85 17.29 -2.10
CA PHE A 78 -21.71 16.14 -1.82
C PHE A 78 -23.05 16.65 -1.32
N ASP A 79 -24.15 16.23 -1.94
CA ASP A 79 -25.45 16.30 -1.28
C ASP A 79 -25.49 15.21 -0.21
N LEU A 80 -24.97 15.54 0.97
CA LEU A 80 -24.94 14.61 2.10
C LEU A 80 -26.34 14.17 2.50
N SER A 81 -27.38 14.99 2.27
CA SER A 81 -28.73 14.63 2.70
C SER A 81 -29.27 13.43 1.91
N SER A 82 -29.16 13.44 0.58
CA SER A 82 -29.55 12.31 -0.25
C SER A 82 -28.59 11.13 -0.14
N LEU A 83 -27.31 11.41 0.06
CA LEU A 83 -26.28 10.38 0.14
C LEU A 83 -26.36 9.55 1.42
N LEU A 84 -26.69 10.17 2.56
CA LEU A 84 -26.63 9.50 3.86
C LEU A 84 -27.89 8.68 4.18
N LEU A 85 -29.04 9.08 3.64
CA LEU A 85 -30.32 8.42 3.93
C LEU A 85 -30.41 7.02 3.28
N PRO A 86 -31.00 6.03 3.97
CA PRO A 86 -31.25 4.72 3.40
C PRO A 86 -32.07 4.81 2.09
N PRO A 87 -31.83 3.93 1.10
CA PRO A 87 -32.56 3.92 -0.17
C PRO A 87 -33.93 3.23 -0.03
N VAL A 88 -34.64 3.50 1.08
CA VAL A 88 -35.96 2.92 1.39
C VAL A 88 -36.92 4.02 1.81
N SER A 89 -38.21 3.81 1.56
CA SER A 89 -39.26 4.80 1.84
C SER A 89 -39.59 4.94 3.33
N SER A 90 -39.30 3.92 4.15
CA SER A 90 -39.50 3.96 5.60
C SER A 90 -38.63 2.95 6.35
N TRP A 91 -38.26 3.28 7.58
CA TRP A 91 -37.47 2.43 8.47
C TRP A 91 -38.03 2.47 9.90
N SER A 92 -37.85 1.37 10.65
CA SER A 92 -38.17 1.30 12.09
C SER A 92 -37.04 1.85 12.96
N SER A 93 -35.80 1.71 12.49
CA SER A 93 -34.60 2.23 13.15
C SER A 93 -33.56 2.67 12.10
N PHE A 94 -32.81 3.71 12.43
CA PHE A 94 -31.72 4.23 11.60
C PHE A 94 -30.62 4.82 12.47
N GLY A 95 -29.38 4.47 12.16
CA GLY A 95 -28.18 5.07 12.72
C GLY A 95 -27.18 5.35 11.62
N VAL A 96 -26.52 6.50 11.70
CA VAL A 96 -25.50 6.91 10.74
C VAL A 96 -24.38 7.66 11.46
N TYR A 97 -23.15 7.46 10.99
CA TYR A 97 -21.97 8.21 11.38
C TYR A 97 -21.24 8.65 10.12
N VAL A 98 -20.78 9.90 10.12
CA VAL A 98 -20.06 10.49 9.00
C VAL A 98 -18.86 11.24 9.54
N ASP A 99 -17.70 10.97 8.96
CA ASP A 99 -16.49 11.73 9.24
C ASP A 99 -16.31 12.81 8.16
N SER A 100 -16.73 14.03 8.48
CA SER A 100 -16.56 15.19 7.60
C SER A 100 -15.09 15.48 7.29
N GLY A 101 -14.19 15.26 8.24
CA GLY A 101 -12.75 15.42 8.03
C GLY A 101 -12.23 14.47 6.95
N LEU A 102 -12.66 13.22 6.95
CA LEU A 102 -12.30 12.27 5.88
C LEU A 102 -12.95 12.59 4.54
N LEU A 103 -14.21 13.05 4.53
CA LEU A 103 -14.90 13.49 3.31
C LEU A 103 -14.27 14.73 2.69
N ASP A 104 -13.66 15.59 3.49
CA ASP A 104 -12.94 16.76 3.01
C ASP A 104 -11.48 16.43 2.67
N GLY A 105 -10.86 15.51 3.42
CA GLY A 105 -9.43 15.23 3.39
C GLY A 105 -8.98 14.13 2.43
N TRP A 106 -9.90 13.43 1.76
CA TRP A 106 -9.54 12.37 0.80
C TRP A 106 -8.65 12.90 -0.34
N VAL A 107 -7.85 12.00 -0.90
CA VAL A 107 -6.82 12.33 -1.87
C VAL A 107 -7.06 11.55 -3.15
N LYS A 108 -7.10 12.25 -4.29
CA LYS A 108 -7.25 11.66 -5.62
C LYS A 108 -6.11 10.69 -5.93
N GLN A 109 -6.43 9.66 -6.72
CA GLN A 109 -5.42 8.74 -7.25
C GLN A 109 -5.35 8.81 -8.79
N PRO A 110 -4.28 9.41 -9.38
CA PRO A 110 -4.15 9.50 -10.85
C PRO A 110 -3.67 8.19 -11.51
N SER A 111 -3.31 7.19 -10.70
CA SER A 111 -2.66 5.95 -11.11
C SER A 111 -2.92 4.85 -10.05
N PRO A 112 -2.40 3.62 -10.19
CA PRO A 112 -2.57 2.52 -9.23
C PRO A 112 -1.81 2.73 -7.90
N CYS A 113 -2.00 3.88 -7.25
CA CYS A 113 -1.32 4.34 -6.03
C CYS A 113 -2.27 4.50 -4.84
N CYS A 114 -3.43 3.80 -4.85
CA CYS A 114 -4.43 3.81 -3.79
C CYS A 114 -3.87 3.73 -2.37
N GLY A 115 -2.81 2.94 -2.14
CA GLY A 115 -2.20 2.82 -0.81
C GLY A 115 -1.62 4.15 -0.31
N ALA A 116 -0.96 4.91 -1.18
CA ALA A 116 -0.39 6.20 -0.86
C ALA A 116 -1.49 7.26 -0.67
N ALA A 117 -2.49 7.24 -1.54
CA ALA A 117 -3.62 8.14 -1.47
C ALA A 117 -4.50 7.91 -0.22
N SER A 118 -4.76 6.65 0.16
CA SER A 118 -5.47 6.30 1.40
C SER A 118 -4.71 6.75 2.64
N VAL A 119 -3.37 6.59 2.67
CA VAL A 119 -2.54 7.08 3.78
C VAL A 119 -2.58 8.60 3.88
N ALA A 120 -2.44 9.30 2.76
CA ALA A 120 -2.52 10.76 2.72
C ALA A 120 -3.90 11.25 3.20
N GLY A 121 -4.98 10.63 2.68
CA GLY A 121 -6.35 10.97 3.08
C GLY A 121 -6.65 10.69 4.55
N ALA A 122 -6.11 9.61 5.12
CA ALA A 122 -6.20 9.32 6.54
C ALA A 122 -5.56 10.42 7.39
N VAL A 123 -4.31 10.81 7.06
CA VAL A 123 -3.57 11.85 7.77
C VAL A 123 -4.29 13.21 7.66
N ASN A 124 -4.75 13.56 6.46
CA ASN A 124 -5.48 14.80 6.22
C ASN A 124 -6.78 14.86 7.02
N GLY A 125 -7.60 13.81 6.96
CA GLY A 125 -8.89 13.79 7.65
C GLY A 125 -8.74 13.83 9.17
N ILE A 126 -7.78 13.09 9.73
CA ILE A 126 -7.48 13.15 11.17
C ILE A 126 -7.02 14.55 11.60
N ARG A 127 -6.28 15.26 10.74
CA ARG A 127 -5.84 16.65 11.00
C ARG A 127 -6.92 17.71 10.72
N GLY A 128 -8.08 17.31 10.18
CA GLY A 128 -9.10 18.25 9.70
C GLY A 128 -8.61 19.12 8.55
N ARG A 129 -7.79 18.58 7.65
CA ARG A 129 -7.27 19.30 6.47
C ARG A 129 -8.06 18.88 5.24
N GLY A 130 -8.79 19.83 4.67
CA GLY A 130 -9.46 19.64 3.39
C GLY A 130 -8.47 19.45 2.23
N ARG A 131 -8.96 18.84 1.15
CA ARG A 131 -8.21 18.59 -0.08
C ARG A 131 -7.66 19.89 -0.66
N GLY A 132 -6.34 19.96 -0.82
CA GLY A 132 -5.64 21.16 -1.30
C GLY A 132 -5.56 22.30 -0.28
N GLY A 133 -6.06 22.10 0.94
CA GLY A 133 -5.88 23.03 2.05
C GLY A 133 -4.42 23.12 2.50
N GLU A 134 -4.08 24.21 3.17
CA GLU A 134 -2.74 24.41 3.71
C GLU A 134 -2.33 23.27 4.67
N GLY A 135 -1.17 22.67 4.42
CA GLY A 135 -0.66 21.54 5.19
C GLY A 135 -1.33 20.19 4.91
N ALA A 136 -2.26 20.11 3.95
CA ALA A 136 -2.74 18.84 3.42
C ALA A 136 -1.64 18.18 2.58
N ILE A 137 -1.49 16.87 2.72
CA ILE A 137 -0.55 16.07 1.94
C ILE A 137 -1.29 15.28 0.85
N GLY A 138 -0.61 15.04 -0.27
CA GLY A 138 -1.09 14.21 -1.37
C GLY A 138 -0.40 12.84 -1.42
N HIS A 139 -0.80 12.02 -2.39
CA HIS A 139 -0.14 10.73 -2.62
C HIS A 139 1.35 10.92 -2.98
N MET A 140 1.71 12.04 -3.62
CA MET A 140 3.09 12.37 -3.99
C MET A 140 3.99 12.67 -2.78
N ASP A 141 3.44 13.02 -1.62
CA ASP A 141 4.21 13.17 -0.39
C ASP A 141 4.46 11.82 0.29
N VAL A 142 3.57 10.84 0.07
CA VAL A 142 3.64 9.50 0.65
C VAL A 142 4.50 8.54 -0.20
N LEU A 143 4.49 8.68 -1.53
CA LEU A 143 5.25 7.81 -2.44
C LEU A 143 6.77 7.81 -2.17
N PRO A 144 7.44 8.95 -1.88
CA PRO A 144 8.86 8.96 -1.51
C PRO A 144 9.14 8.14 -0.23
N VAL A 145 8.30 8.32 0.80
CA VAL A 145 8.40 7.56 2.06
C VAL A 145 8.29 6.06 1.80
N MET A 146 7.34 5.67 0.94
CA MET A 146 7.18 4.28 0.52
C MET A 146 8.40 3.78 -0.28
N ALA A 147 8.93 4.58 -1.21
CA ALA A 147 10.12 4.22 -1.97
C ALA A 147 11.33 3.99 -1.05
N ASP A 148 11.54 4.82 -0.02
CA ASP A 148 12.59 4.66 0.97
C ASP A 148 12.46 3.35 1.76
N MET A 149 11.23 2.96 2.12
CA MET A 149 10.98 1.66 2.75
C MET A 149 11.43 0.48 1.88
N LEU A 150 11.29 0.58 0.54
CA LEU A 150 11.77 -0.45 -0.37
C LEU A 150 13.29 -0.39 -0.55
N ARG A 151 13.90 0.81 -0.55
CA ARG A 151 15.35 1.00 -0.62
C ARG A 151 16.03 0.35 0.57
N GLU A 152 15.57 0.62 1.79
CA GLU A 152 16.14 0.01 3.00
C GLU A 152 16.00 -1.53 3.01
N GLN A 153 14.84 -2.05 2.59
CA GLN A 153 14.66 -3.50 2.47
C GLN A 153 15.60 -4.10 1.41
N MET A 154 15.82 -3.38 0.31
CA MET A 154 16.75 -3.78 -0.74
C MET A 154 18.20 -3.78 -0.22
N GLU A 155 18.62 -2.71 0.45
CA GLU A 155 19.97 -2.55 1.01
C GLU A 155 20.28 -3.61 2.06
N GLY A 156 19.36 -3.89 2.99
CA GLY A 156 19.54 -4.96 3.97
C GLY A 156 19.71 -6.34 3.32
N LYS A 157 18.99 -6.60 2.23
CA LYS A 157 19.10 -7.85 1.46
C LYS A 157 20.39 -7.90 0.64
N ARG A 158 20.75 -6.80 -0.01
CA ARG A 158 22.01 -6.60 -0.71
C ARG A 158 23.20 -6.89 0.19
N GLY A 159 23.30 -6.21 1.32
CA GLY A 159 24.38 -6.40 2.28
C GLY A 159 24.45 -7.85 2.82
N THR A 160 23.31 -8.53 2.94
CA THR A 160 23.30 -9.96 3.29
C THR A 160 23.93 -10.82 2.20
N VAL A 161 23.57 -10.60 0.94
CA VAL A 161 24.12 -11.36 -0.20
C VAL A 161 25.60 -11.06 -0.40
N GLU A 162 25.99 -9.79 -0.34
CA GLU A 162 27.41 -9.37 -0.51
C GLU A 162 28.29 -9.98 0.59
N ARG A 163 27.83 -10.02 1.85
CA ARG A 163 28.52 -10.76 2.92
C ARG A 163 28.65 -12.25 2.62
N MET A 164 27.61 -12.89 2.07
CA MET A 164 27.68 -14.29 1.64
C MET A 164 28.65 -14.52 0.46
N LEU A 165 28.95 -13.46 -0.30
CA LEU A 165 29.91 -13.47 -1.41
C LEU A 165 31.30 -12.97 -0.99
N GLY A 166 31.58 -12.84 0.31
CA GLY A 166 32.90 -12.41 0.80
C GLY A 166 33.17 -10.92 0.59
N GLY A 167 32.12 -10.09 0.54
CA GLY A 167 32.21 -8.64 0.34
C GLY A 167 32.16 -8.19 -1.11
N VAL A 168 32.00 -9.12 -2.06
CA VAL A 168 31.86 -8.78 -3.49
C VAL A 168 30.49 -8.15 -3.73
N SER A 169 30.49 -7.02 -4.44
CA SER A 169 29.24 -6.32 -4.75
C SER A 169 28.37 -7.11 -5.73
N VAL A 170 27.06 -7.05 -5.52
CA VAL A 170 26.06 -7.63 -6.42
C VAL A 170 25.64 -6.67 -7.54
N GLU A 171 26.12 -5.42 -7.54
CA GLU A 171 25.70 -4.42 -8.53
C GLU A 171 25.96 -4.82 -9.99
N PRO A 172 27.13 -5.38 -10.35
CA PRO A 172 27.38 -5.80 -11.74
C PRO A 172 26.34 -6.81 -12.25
N LEU A 173 25.83 -7.64 -11.34
CA LEU A 173 24.81 -8.63 -11.64
C LEU A 173 23.44 -7.99 -11.85
N VAL A 174 23.10 -6.99 -11.03
CA VAL A 174 21.88 -6.21 -11.17
C VAL A 174 21.88 -5.45 -12.49
N GLU A 175 22.99 -4.80 -12.84
CA GLU A 175 23.13 -4.06 -14.10
C GLU A 175 22.98 -4.98 -15.30
N LYS A 176 23.61 -6.16 -15.29
CA LYS A 176 23.42 -7.11 -16.40
C LYS A 176 21.97 -7.56 -16.55
N VAL A 177 21.25 -7.79 -15.45
CA VAL A 177 19.82 -8.14 -15.50
C VAL A 177 19.00 -7.00 -16.12
N LYS A 178 19.32 -5.74 -15.80
CA LYS A 178 18.68 -4.58 -16.43
C LYS A 178 18.94 -4.55 -17.93
N THR A 179 20.19 -4.67 -18.36
CA THR A 179 20.57 -4.67 -19.78
C THR A 179 19.88 -5.80 -20.56
N GLU A 180 19.80 -7.02 -20.01
CA GLU A 180 19.10 -8.13 -20.65
C GLU A 180 17.59 -7.86 -20.78
N LEU A 181 16.97 -7.25 -19.77
CA LEU A 181 15.57 -6.85 -19.82
C LEU A 181 15.32 -5.76 -20.86
N GLU A 182 16.17 -4.73 -20.91
CA GLU A 182 16.10 -3.66 -21.90
C GLU A 182 16.21 -4.20 -23.33
N GLY A 183 17.13 -5.14 -23.57
CA GLY A 183 17.25 -5.83 -24.87
C GLY A 183 16.00 -6.61 -25.28
N MET A 184 15.12 -6.95 -24.33
CA MET A 184 13.82 -7.58 -24.57
C MET A 184 12.66 -6.57 -24.57
N GLY A 185 12.92 -5.26 -24.46
CA GLY A 185 11.89 -4.22 -24.32
C GLY A 185 11.15 -4.28 -22.98
N ARG A 186 11.82 -4.72 -21.92
CA ARG A 186 11.26 -4.96 -20.57
C ARG A 186 11.99 -4.14 -19.52
N THR A 187 11.37 -4.00 -18.35
CA THR A 187 11.99 -3.34 -17.19
C THR A 187 11.83 -4.19 -15.91
N LEU A 188 12.55 -3.82 -14.84
CA LEU A 188 12.40 -4.46 -13.54
C LEU A 188 10.99 -4.24 -12.97
N GLY A 189 10.45 -3.04 -13.20
CA GLY A 189 9.11 -2.61 -12.85
C GLY A 189 7.98 -3.07 -13.77
N GLY A 190 8.24 -3.89 -14.79
CA GLY A 190 7.19 -4.39 -15.68
C GLY A 190 6.13 -5.25 -14.98
N LYS A 191 4.91 -5.28 -15.54
CA LYS A 191 3.86 -6.25 -15.18
C LYS A 191 4.05 -7.57 -15.95
N GLU A 192 3.76 -8.69 -15.29
CA GLU A 192 3.65 -10.02 -15.90
C GLU A 192 4.74 -10.37 -16.94
N LYS A 193 4.38 -10.50 -18.22
CA LYS A 193 5.27 -10.85 -19.33
C LYS A 193 6.32 -9.78 -19.63
N ASN A 194 6.12 -8.54 -19.15
CA ASN A 194 6.99 -7.39 -19.36
C ASN A 194 7.92 -7.12 -18.16
N GLY A 195 7.80 -7.87 -17.06
CA GLY A 195 8.68 -7.78 -15.90
C GLY A 195 9.70 -8.91 -15.84
N ALA A 196 10.62 -8.83 -14.86
CA ALA A 196 11.49 -9.95 -14.54
C ALA A 196 10.65 -11.19 -14.16
N LYS A 197 10.92 -12.35 -14.77
CA LYS A 197 10.22 -13.62 -14.48
C LYS A 197 10.94 -14.43 -13.41
N LYS A 198 10.16 -15.23 -12.67
CA LYS A 198 10.64 -16.16 -11.64
C LYS A 198 11.37 -17.34 -12.31
N GLY A 199 12.68 -17.24 -12.46
CA GLY A 199 13.50 -18.23 -13.20
C GLY A 199 14.98 -18.23 -12.79
N CYS A 200 15.24 -18.28 -11.48
CA CYS A 200 16.55 -18.26 -10.79
C CYS A 200 17.32 -16.93 -10.87
N PRO A 201 17.87 -16.41 -9.75
CA PRO A 201 18.81 -17.06 -8.81
C PRO A 201 18.23 -17.18 -7.38
N LYS A 202 19.03 -17.66 -6.40
CA LYS A 202 18.63 -17.86 -4.97
C LYS A 202 17.66 -16.77 -4.47
N LYS A 203 16.66 -17.17 -3.67
CA LYS A 203 15.57 -16.34 -3.12
C LYS A 203 15.96 -14.89 -2.74
N LEU A 204 17.14 -14.68 -2.14
CA LEU A 204 17.61 -13.36 -1.72
C LEU A 204 17.96 -12.42 -2.89
N LEU A 205 18.62 -12.92 -3.93
CA LEU A 205 18.96 -12.10 -5.09
C LEU A 205 17.71 -11.75 -5.91
N TRP A 206 16.77 -12.70 -6.00
CA TRP A 206 15.44 -12.43 -6.54
C TRP A 206 14.66 -11.39 -5.72
N GLU A 207 14.79 -11.41 -4.39
CA GLU A 207 14.20 -10.39 -3.53
C GLU A 207 14.80 -9.00 -3.82
N ILE A 208 16.12 -8.87 -4.04
CA ILE A 208 16.76 -7.60 -4.44
C ILE A 208 16.16 -7.07 -5.74
N VAL A 209 16.14 -7.90 -6.80
CA VAL A 209 15.57 -7.55 -8.11
C VAL A 209 14.10 -7.12 -7.98
N ARG A 210 13.30 -7.85 -7.19
CA ARG A 210 11.90 -7.51 -6.95
C ARG A 210 11.72 -6.19 -6.19
N ARG A 211 12.63 -5.84 -5.27
CA ARG A 211 12.58 -4.55 -4.56
C ARG A 211 12.95 -3.40 -5.47
N LEU A 212 13.96 -3.56 -6.33
CA LEU A 212 14.31 -2.57 -7.35
C LEU A 212 13.15 -2.32 -8.32
N GLY A 213 12.51 -3.38 -8.83
CA GLY A 213 11.31 -3.22 -9.66
C GLY A 213 10.13 -2.61 -8.89
N GLY A 214 10.07 -2.82 -7.56
CA GLY A 214 9.13 -2.13 -6.70
C GLY A 214 9.40 -0.63 -6.59
N ILE A 215 10.66 -0.23 -6.41
CA ILE A 215 11.08 1.18 -6.36
C ILE A 215 10.71 1.84 -7.69
N GLU A 216 11.08 1.23 -8.82
CA GLU A 216 10.78 1.74 -10.17
C GLU A 216 9.27 2.00 -10.36
N LYS A 217 8.42 1.06 -9.91
CA LYS A 217 6.96 1.22 -9.94
C LYS A 217 6.47 2.40 -9.12
N VAL A 218 7.01 2.57 -7.91
CA VAL A 218 6.57 3.60 -6.95
C VAL A 218 7.05 4.99 -7.37
N THR A 219 8.24 5.07 -7.95
CA THR A 219 8.85 6.32 -8.40
C THR A 219 8.59 6.63 -9.87
N HIS A 220 7.74 5.85 -10.55
CA HIS A 220 7.45 6.09 -11.96
C HIS A 220 6.85 7.50 -12.13
N PRO A 221 7.42 8.36 -12.98
CA PRO A 221 7.06 9.79 -13.01
C PRO A 221 5.60 10.05 -13.41
N LEU A 222 5.07 9.26 -14.36
CA LEU A 222 3.72 9.46 -14.90
C LEU A 222 2.64 8.53 -14.30
N LYS A 223 3.01 7.35 -13.81
CA LYS A 223 2.10 6.28 -13.42
C LYS A 223 2.64 5.54 -12.19
N PRO A 224 2.85 6.23 -11.06
CA PRO A 224 3.35 5.58 -9.86
C PRO A 224 2.38 4.50 -9.39
N SER A 225 2.89 3.43 -8.79
CA SER A 225 2.08 2.32 -8.31
C SER A 225 2.50 1.85 -6.93
N THR A 226 1.50 1.66 -6.05
CA THR A 226 1.68 1.06 -4.73
C THR A 226 1.50 -0.47 -4.74
N GLY A 227 1.35 -1.09 -5.91
CA GLY A 227 1.24 -2.55 -6.04
C GLY A 227 2.37 -3.37 -5.39
N PRO A 228 3.62 -2.85 -5.22
CA PRO A 228 4.65 -3.55 -4.45
C PRO A 228 4.39 -3.67 -2.94
N PHE A 229 3.43 -2.90 -2.40
CA PHE A 229 3.11 -2.88 -0.98
C PHE A 229 1.87 -3.71 -0.66
N GLY A 230 1.97 -4.43 0.45
CA GLY A 230 0.78 -4.93 1.15
C GLY A 230 0.52 -4.08 2.39
N ASN A 231 -0.27 -4.58 3.33
CA ASN A 231 -0.65 -3.83 4.54
C ASN A 231 0.57 -3.33 5.34
N TRP A 232 1.67 -4.09 5.37
CA TRP A 232 2.92 -3.67 6.02
C TRP A 232 3.43 -2.32 5.49
N GLY A 233 3.20 -2.03 4.20
CA GLY A 233 3.58 -0.78 3.56
C GLY A 233 2.73 0.39 4.04
N ILE A 234 1.42 0.18 4.18
CA ILE A 234 0.48 1.16 4.73
C ILE A 234 0.85 1.49 6.18
N LEU A 235 1.05 0.47 7.01
CA LEU A 235 1.43 0.64 8.41
C LEU A 235 2.76 1.38 8.56
N GLY A 236 3.76 0.99 7.77
CA GLY A 236 5.08 1.62 7.80
C GLY A 236 5.07 3.05 7.27
N ALA A 237 4.29 3.36 6.24
CA ALA A 237 4.15 4.71 5.71
C ALA A 237 3.53 5.66 6.75
N VAL A 238 2.47 5.23 7.44
CA VAL A 238 1.87 6.01 8.54
C VAL A 238 2.89 6.26 9.65
N SER A 239 3.64 5.24 10.07
CA SER A 239 4.67 5.38 11.11
C SER A 239 5.74 6.40 10.71
N ARG A 240 6.25 6.32 9.47
CA ARG A 240 7.29 7.25 9.00
C ARG A 240 6.80 8.67 8.82
N LEU A 241 5.55 8.85 8.38
CA LEU A 241 4.94 10.17 8.32
C LEU A 241 4.76 10.76 9.73
N SER A 242 4.44 9.93 10.72
CA SER A 242 4.44 10.35 12.12
C SER A 242 5.82 10.80 12.58
N ASP A 243 6.88 10.03 12.27
CA ASP A 243 8.24 10.33 12.70
C ASP A 243 8.78 11.61 12.03
N ALA A 244 8.36 11.86 10.78
CA ALA A 244 8.75 13.02 10.00
C ALA A 244 7.88 14.27 10.29
N ASP A 245 6.82 14.15 11.08
CA ASP A 245 5.89 15.26 11.27
C ASP A 245 6.43 16.31 12.24
N SER A 246 6.61 17.53 11.75
CA SER A 246 7.00 18.69 12.56
C SER A 246 5.80 19.47 13.11
N SER A 247 4.58 19.13 12.71
CA SER A 247 3.36 19.86 13.09
C SER A 247 2.79 19.47 14.47
N GLY A 248 3.51 18.62 15.21
CA GLY A 248 3.13 18.15 16.54
C GLY A 248 2.09 17.03 16.53
N TRP A 249 1.84 16.37 15.40
CA TRP A 249 1.00 15.18 15.37
C TRP A 249 1.82 13.91 15.48
N THR A 250 1.23 12.92 16.15
CA THR A 250 1.72 11.54 16.14
C THR A 250 0.66 10.66 15.54
N PHE A 251 1.05 9.72 14.69
CA PHE A 251 0.17 8.76 14.04
C PHE A 251 0.60 7.32 14.32
N LYS A 252 -0.39 6.45 14.40
CA LYS A 252 -0.21 5.00 14.51
C LYS A 252 -1.18 4.31 13.58
N ALA A 253 -0.73 3.22 12.96
CA ALA A 253 -1.62 2.34 12.23
C ALA A 253 -1.55 0.92 12.79
N SER A 254 -2.70 0.24 12.81
CA SER A 254 -2.80 -1.16 13.22
C SER A 254 -3.79 -1.93 12.34
N VAL A 255 -3.66 -3.25 12.29
CA VAL A 255 -4.65 -4.11 11.63
C VAL A 255 -5.67 -4.51 12.68
N ILE A 256 -6.95 -4.19 12.45
CA ILE A 256 -8.02 -4.43 13.43
C ILE A 256 -8.98 -5.55 13.04
N MET A 257 -9.07 -5.92 11.76
CA MET A 257 -10.00 -6.96 11.33
C MET A 257 -9.51 -7.73 10.11
N GLY A 258 -9.84 -9.03 10.05
CA GLY A 258 -9.79 -9.84 8.84
C GLY A 258 -9.74 -11.34 9.12
N LYS A 259 -9.48 -12.16 8.09
CA LYS A 259 -9.42 -13.62 8.25
C LYS A 259 -8.60 -14.07 9.47
N LYS A 260 -9.22 -14.89 10.33
CA LYS A 260 -8.60 -15.46 11.54
C LYS A 260 -7.36 -16.28 11.16
N ARG A 261 -6.25 -16.06 11.86
CA ARG A 261 -4.99 -16.81 11.70
C ARG A 261 -4.76 -17.69 12.91
N ALA A 262 -4.29 -18.92 12.70
CA ALA A 262 -3.83 -19.77 13.80
C ALA A 262 -2.69 -19.07 14.56
N GLY A 263 -2.77 -19.00 15.88
CA GLY A 263 -1.73 -18.43 16.75
C GLY A 263 -1.63 -16.89 16.82
N LYS A 264 -2.38 -16.14 16.00
CA LYS A 264 -2.36 -14.65 15.98
C LYS A 264 -3.56 -13.97 16.64
N GLY A 265 -4.43 -14.72 17.31
CA GLY A 265 -5.58 -14.18 18.06
C GLY A 265 -5.24 -13.56 19.41
N LYS A 266 -4.00 -13.10 19.62
CA LYS A 266 -3.53 -12.54 20.90
C LYS A 266 -3.43 -11.01 20.90
N ASP A 267 -3.59 -10.36 19.75
CA ASP A 267 -3.66 -8.90 19.73
C ASP A 267 -5.06 -8.49 20.22
N PRO A 268 -5.17 -7.83 21.40
CA PRO A 268 -6.46 -7.47 21.98
C PRO A 268 -7.27 -6.51 21.08
N GLY A 269 -6.63 -5.83 20.12
CA GLY A 269 -7.29 -4.96 19.15
C GLY A 269 -7.74 -5.65 17.85
N TYR A 270 -7.45 -6.96 17.67
CA TYR A 270 -7.72 -7.66 16.40
C TYR A 270 -8.96 -8.56 16.47
N VAL A 271 -9.92 -8.32 15.59
CA VAL A 271 -11.10 -9.15 15.39
C VAL A 271 -10.89 -10.13 14.23
N GLY A 272 -10.72 -11.41 14.57
CA GLY A 272 -10.57 -12.49 13.62
C GLY A 272 -11.90 -12.97 13.03
N LEU A 273 -12.01 -12.95 11.70
CA LEU A 273 -13.19 -13.40 10.96
C LEU A 273 -13.12 -14.88 10.58
N SER A 274 -14.25 -15.57 10.63
CA SER A 274 -14.42 -16.96 10.17
C SER A 274 -15.75 -17.14 9.45
N ARG A 275 -15.79 -17.96 8.39
CA ARG A 275 -17.06 -18.36 7.74
C ARG A 275 -18.04 -19.07 8.68
N LYS A 276 -17.57 -19.53 9.85
CA LYS A 276 -18.38 -20.20 10.89
C LYS A 276 -18.89 -19.25 11.99
N ASP A 277 -18.61 -17.94 11.90
CA ASP A 277 -19.09 -17.00 12.92
C ASP A 277 -20.62 -16.92 12.88
N GLY A 278 -21.27 -17.08 14.03
CA GLY A 278 -22.71 -16.91 14.17
C GLY A 278 -23.14 -15.43 14.26
N PRO A 279 -24.45 -15.15 14.27
CA PRO A 279 -24.99 -13.79 14.26
C PRO A 279 -24.44 -12.88 15.37
N ALA A 280 -24.29 -13.38 16.59
CA ALA A 280 -23.75 -12.61 17.71
C ALA A 280 -22.29 -12.16 17.51
N LEU A 281 -21.45 -13.00 16.87
CA LEU A 281 -20.07 -12.62 16.55
C LEU A 281 -20.02 -11.63 15.39
N ILE A 282 -20.90 -11.76 14.41
CA ILE A 282 -21.04 -10.79 13.31
C ILE A 282 -21.51 -9.44 13.85
N GLU A 283 -22.41 -9.42 14.84
CA GLU A 283 -22.78 -8.22 15.58
C GLU A 283 -21.57 -7.57 16.26
N GLN A 284 -20.79 -8.37 16.99
CA GLN A 284 -19.58 -7.88 17.65
C GLN A 284 -18.57 -7.30 16.65
N GLN A 285 -18.42 -7.93 15.48
CA GLN A 285 -17.55 -7.43 14.40
C GLN A 285 -18.02 -6.07 13.88
N TRP A 286 -19.32 -5.92 13.66
CA TRP A 286 -19.92 -4.65 13.24
C TRP A 286 -19.75 -3.56 14.31
N CYS A 287 -20.06 -3.86 15.57
CA CYS A 287 -19.87 -2.94 16.68
C CYS A 287 -18.41 -2.51 16.85
N HIS A 288 -17.45 -3.42 16.64
CA HIS A 288 -16.03 -3.09 16.67
C HIS A 288 -15.65 -2.12 15.54
N LEU A 289 -16.11 -2.36 14.31
CA LEU A 289 -15.90 -1.43 13.19
C LEU A 289 -16.46 -0.04 13.51
N LYS A 290 -17.72 0.04 13.97
CA LYS A 290 -18.36 1.31 14.35
C LYS A 290 -17.58 2.04 15.43
N GLY A 291 -17.19 1.32 16.49
CA GLY A 291 -16.44 1.88 17.62
C GLY A 291 -15.05 2.39 17.23
N CYS A 292 -14.39 1.75 16.26
CA CYS A 292 -13.15 2.24 15.68
C CYS A 292 -13.38 3.47 14.78
N ALA A 293 -14.39 3.45 13.92
CA ALA A 293 -14.68 4.57 13.00
C ALA A 293 -15.12 5.84 13.74
N ALA A 294 -15.90 5.70 14.81
CA ALA A 294 -16.45 6.82 15.56
C ALA A 294 -15.51 7.37 16.65
N ARG A 295 -14.29 6.83 16.77
CA ARG A 295 -13.29 7.35 17.71
C ARG A 295 -12.66 8.60 17.10
N GLY A 296 -12.84 9.75 17.76
CA GLY A 296 -12.25 11.00 17.32
C GLY A 296 -10.73 10.89 17.12
N GLY A 297 -10.22 11.50 16.06
CA GLY A 297 -8.80 11.42 15.68
C GLY A 297 -8.40 10.06 15.11
N SER A 298 -9.34 9.27 14.57
CA SER A 298 -9.01 8.01 13.92
C SER A 298 -9.85 7.78 12.67
N CYS A 299 -9.37 6.90 11.79
CA CYS A 299 -10.09 6.50 10.60
C CYS A 299 -9.76 5.06 10.19
N LEU A 300 -10.58 4.50 9.30
CA LEU A 300 -10.38 3.15 8.81
C LEU A 300 -9.92 3.14 7.36
N ILE A 301 -8.91 2.31 7.06
CA ILE A 301 -8.51 1.95 5.70
C ILE A 301 -8.90 0.49 5.47
N SER A 302 -9.80 0.26 4.52
CA SER A 302 -10.15 -1.07 4.03
C SER A 302 -9.20 -1.47 2.90
N HIS A 303 -8.59 -2.65 3.02
CA HIS A 303 -7.95 -3.34 1.90
C HIS A 303 -8.91 -4.39 1.35
N HIS A 304 -9.52 -4.11 0.21
CA HIS A 304 -10.41 -5.03 -0.48
C HIS A 304 -9.96 -5.20 -1.93
N LYS A 305 -9.80 -6.46 -2.39
CA LYS A 305 -9.25 -6.75 -3.73
C LYS A 305 -7.90 -6.03 -3.92
N ASN A 306 -7.59 -5.54 -5.11
CA ASN A 306 -6.34 -4.82 -5.36
C ASN A 306 -6.40 -3.33 -4.98
N HIS A 307 -7.21 -2.97 -3.97
CA HIS A 307 -7.54 -1.59 -3.66
C HIS A 307 -7.52 -1.29 -2.16
N TYR A 308 -6.92 -0.15 -1.80
CA TYR A 308 -7.00 0.47 -0.49
C TYR A 308 -7.96 1.66 -0.58
N ALA A 309 -8.89 1.75 0.36
CA ALA A 309 -9.84 2.86 0.43
C ALA A 309 -10.17 3.22 1.87
N LEU A 310 -10.48 4.49 2.13
CA LEU A 310 -11.01 4.94 3.42
C LEU A 310 -12.46 4.49 3.59
N ILE A 311 -12.87 4.25 4.84
CA ILE A 311 -14.28 4.21 5.22
C ILE A 311 -14.66 5.58 5.75
N PHE A 312 -15.49 6.30 4.99
CA PHE A 312 -15.86 7.70 5.27
C PHE A 312 -17.05 7.81 6.22
N ALA A 313 -17.95 6.84 6.16
CA ALA A 313 -19.17 6.78 6.96
C ALA A 313 -19.61 5.33 7.16
N TRP A 314 -20.49 5.12 8.12
CA TRP A 314 -21.26 3.89 8.25
C TRP A 314 -22.72 4.22 8.50
N ARG A 315 -23.61 3.32 8.08
CA ARG A 315 -25.03 3.38 8.43
C ARG A 315 -25.58 2.01 8.74
N GLU A 316 -26.63 2.00 9.53
CA GLU A 316 -27.43 0.81 9.80
C GLU A 316 -28.90 1.18 9.87
N TYR A 317 -29.76 0.34 9.31
CA TYR A 317 -31.20 0.57 9.31
C TYR A 317 -31.98 -0.74 9.22
N GLU A 318 -33.21 -0.70 9.68
CA GLU A 318 -34.20 -1.76 9.50
C GLU A 318 -35.34 -1.20 8.64
N ALA A 319 -35.44 -1.68 7.41
CA ALA A 319 -36.49 -1.26 6.49
C ALA A 319 -37.84 -1.83 6.95
N ARG A 320 -38.89 -1.00 6.95
CA ARG A 320 -40.21 -1.45 7.40
C ARG A 320 -40.76 -2.49 6.41
N GLY A 321 -41.03 -3.69 6.91
CA GLY A 321 -41.55 -4.81 6.09
C GLY A 321 -40.47 -5.70 5.48
N GLU A 322 -39.18 -5.41 5.69
CA GLU A 322 -38.08 -6.34 5.43
C GLU A 322 -37.59 -6.96 6.73
N GLU A 323 -37.18 -8.23 6.68
CA GLU A 323 -36.57 -8.89 7.82
C GLU A 323 -35.07 -8.61 7.87
N GLY A 324 -34.60 -8.13 9.02
CA GLY A 324 -33.18 -7.97 9.30
C GLY A 324 -32.65 -6.53 9.18
N LYS A 325 -31.50 -6.32 9.81
CA LYS A 325 -30.81 -5.04 9.89
C LYS A 325 -29.77 -4.92 8.77
N ARG A 326 -29.91 -3.94 7.88
CA ARG A 326 -28.89 -3.60 6.88
C ARG A 326 -27.78 -2.78 7.51
N ARG A 327 -26.54 -3.03 7.07
CA ARG A 327 -25.32 -2.43 7.61
C ARG A 327 -24.38 -2.14 6.48
N GLU A 328 -24.02 -0.88 6.31
CA GLU A 328 -23.30 -0.44 5.13
C GLU A 328 -22.19 0.52 5.52
N CYS A 329 -21.09 0.49 4.77
CA CYS A 329 -19.96 1.41 4.91
C CYS A 329 -19.86 2.24 3.64
N PHE A 330 -19.71 3.55 3.79
CA PHE A 330 -19.50 4.45 2.67
C PHE A 330 -18.00 4.50 2.34
N THR A 331 -17.63 4.10 1.13
CA THR A 331 -16.23 3.93 0.70
C THR A 331 -16.08 4.14 -0.81
N ALA A 332 -14.85 3.97 -1.30
CA ALA A 332 -14.51 3.97 -2.71
C ALA A 332 -14.28 2.54 -3.19
N ARG A 333 -14.90 2.12 -4.30
CA ARG A 333 -14.57 0.85 -4.98
C ARG A 333 -13.52 1.00 -6.06
N LYS A 334 -13.50 2.17 -6.70
CA LYS A 334 -12.55 2.64 -7.72
C LYS A 334 -12.19 4.07 -7.34
N GLY A 335 -11.04 4.56 -7.81
CA GLY A 335 -10.61 5.91 -7.41
C GLY A 335 -10.34 5.99 -5.90
N GLN A 336 -10.30 7.20 -5.34
CA GLN A 336 -10.41 7.39 -3.89
C GLN A 336 -11.65 8.20 -3.52
N ARG A 337 -12.47 8.53 -4.52
CA ARG A 337 -13.69 9.30 -4.35
C ARG A 337 -14.68 8.50 -3.50
N PRO A 338 -15.25 9.10 -2.44
CA PRO A 338 -16.38 8.53 -1.71
C PRO A 338 -17.60 8.44 -2.63
N THR A 339 -17.98 7.25 -3.09
CA THR A 339 -19.07 7.11 -4.08
C THR A 339 -20.11 6.06 -3.73
N GLU A 340 -19.81 5.10 -2.84
CA GLU A 340 -20.66 3.92 -2.72
C GLU A 340 -20.86 3.44 -1.29
N TRP A 341 -22.10 3.05 -0.99
CA TRP A 341 -22.45 2.28 0.20
C TRP A 341 -22.26 0.79 -0.08
N VAL A 342 -21.34 0.17 0.64
CA VAL A 342 -21.01 -1.25 0.52
C VAL A 342 -21.53 -2.01 1.73
N ASP A 343 -22.26 -3.09 1.49
CA ASP A 343 -22.80 -3.94 2.55
C ASP A 343 -21.67 -4.54 3.42
N PHE A 344 -21.88 -4.58 4.74
CA PHE A 344 -20.90 -5.07 5.69
C PHE A 344 -20.58 -6.56 5.49
N MET A 345 -21.58 -7.38 5.13
CA MET A 345 -21.35 -8.79 4.83
C MET A 345 -20.51 -8.95 3.56
N GLU A 346 -20.66 -8.06 2.57
CA GLU A 346 -19.80 -8.04 1.40
C GLU A 346 -18.34 -7.70 1.74
N LEU A 347 -18.10 -6.66 2.56
CA LEU A 347 -16.76 -6.33 3.05
C LEU A 347 -16.16 -7.49 3.84
N ARG A 348 -16.95 -8.10 4.71
CA ARG A 348 -16.56 -9.24 5.52
C ARG A 348 -16.18 -10.45 4.67
N GLU A 349 -16.96 -10.80 3.67
CA GLU A 349 -16.64 -11.88 2.72
C GLU A 349 -15.37 -11.57 1.93
N THR A 350 -15.16 -10.30 1.57
CA THR A 350 -13.90 -9.87 0.97
C THR A 350 -12.73 -10.15 1.92
N TYR A 351 -12.79 -9.73 3.17
CA TYR A 351 -11.73 -9.98 4.15
C TYR A 351 -11.50 -11.49 4.46
N LEU A 352 -12.48 -12.35 4.21
CA LEU A 352 -12.38 -13.81 4.34
C LEU A 352 -11.75 -14.49 3.11
N SER A 353 -11.89 -13.87 1.94
CA SER A 353 -11.45 -14.43 0.66
C SER A 353 -9.93 -14.55 0.55
N TRP A 354 -9.16 -13.61 1.11
CA TRP A 354 -7.70 -13.66 1.09
C TRP A 354 -7.07 -13.16 2.39
N GLU A 355 -5.99 -13.80 2.80
CA GLU A 355 -5.31 -13.51 4.08
C GLU A 355 -4.68 -12.11 4.15
N GLY A 356 -4.45 -11.48 2.99
CA GLY A 356 -3.92 -10.13 2.86
C GLY A 356 -4.97 -9.02 2.96
N TYR A 357 -6.26 -9.32 2.72
CA TYR A 357 -7.33 -8.34 2.88
C TYR A 357 -7.63 -8.13 4.36
N LYS A 358 -7.60 -6.87 4.77
CA LYS A 358 -7.69 -6.43 6.17
C LYS A 358 -8.37 -5.07 6.27
N LEU A 359 -8.99 -4.84 7.41
CA LEU A 359 -9.34 -3.51 7.88
C LEU A 359 -8.22 -3.01 8.79
N MET A 360 -7.76 -1.79 8.54
CA MET A 360 -6.73 -1.12 9.32
C MET A 360 -7.31 0.12 9.98
N LEU A 361 -6.88 0.38 11.21
CA LEU A 361 -7.17 1.60 11.95
C LEU A 361 -5.94 2.49 11.87
N VAL A 362 -6.15 3.76 11.51
CA VAL A 362 -5.16 4.83 11.66
C VAL A 362 -5.66 5.74 12.76
N GLU A 363 -4.80 6.02 13.74
CA GLU A 363 -5.07 6.92 14.85
C GLU A 363 -4.06 8.04 14.81
N GLY A 364 -4.48 9.26 15.13
CA GLY A 364 -3.60 10.40 15.29
C GLY A 364 -3.95 11.23 16.52
N LYS A 365 -2.92 11.77 17.15
CA LYS A 365 -3.03 12.63 18.32
C LYS A 365 -2.11 13.82 18.17
N LYS A 366 -2.66 15.02 18.41
CA LYS A 366 -1.89 16.25 18.55
C LYS A 366 -1.26 16.29 19.95
N LEU A 367 0.05 16.51 20.01
CA LEU A 367 0.83 16.60 21.25
C LEU A 367 0.66 17.93 21.96
#